data_AF-A0A9D4G3N0-F1
#
_entry.id   AF-A0A9D4G3N0-F1
#
_cell.length_a   1.000
_cell.length_b   1.000
_cell.length_c   1.000
_cell.angle_alpha   90.00
_cell.angle_beta   90.00
_cell.angle_gamma   90.00
#
_symmetry.space_group_name_H-M   'P 1'
#
loop_
_entity.id
_entity.type
_entity.pdbx_description
1 polymer ?
#
loop_
_entity_poly.entity_id
_entity_poly.type
_entity_poly.pdbx_seq_one_letter_code
_entity_poly.pdbx_strand_id
1 'polypeptide(L)'
;MMALPFLPAADIEPAFQLLAARANSEQITRFVRYMDEQWLNHPIFDIASLSVYGISVRTNSDTEGWHQSLNRKAGGQDLTFYRLVPALRGEAENVQYELRVTVPQGWSIH
;
A
#
# COMPACT_ATOMS: atom_id res chain seq x y z
N MET A 1 -12.70 0.58 11.29
CA MET A 1 -12.43 -0.22 10.08
C MET A 1 -11.52 0.55 9.13
N MET A 2 -11.93 1.70 8.60
CA MET A 2 -11.08 2.49 7.70
C MET A 2 -9.80 3.09 8.33
N ALA A 3 -9.71 3.10 9.65
CA ALA A 3 -8.52 3.55 10.37
C ALA A 3 -7.49 2.43 10.65
N LEU A 4 -7.86 1.16 10.44
CA LEU A 4 -6.99 0.01 10.74
C LEU A 4 -5.67 0.04 9.98
N PRO A 5 -5.62 0.43 8.68
CA PRO A 5 -4.36 0.52 7.96
C PRO A 5 -3.33 1.46 8.59
N PHE A 6 -3.75 2.44 9.39
CA PHE A 6 -2.84 3.40 10.02
C PHE A 6 -2.26 2.91 11.35
N LEU A 7 -2.59 1.70 11.79
CA LEU A 7 -2.03 1.11 12.99
C LEU A 7 -0.81 0.24 12.64
N PRO A 8 0.15 0.09 13.57
CA PRO A 8 1.16 -0.96 13.44
C PRO A 8 0.49 -2.31 13.21
N ALA A 9 1.07 -3.16 12.36
CA ALA A 9 0.47 -4.45 12.00
C ALA A 9 0.08 -5.31 13.23
N ALA A 10 0.86 -5.25 14.32
CA ALA A 10 0.58 -5.96 15.56
C ALA A 10 -0.71 -5.48 16.27
N ASP A 11 -1.11 -4.23 16.05
CA ASP A 11 -2.27 -3.60 16.70
C ASP A 11 -3.54 -3.67 15.85
N ILE A 12 -3.42 -4.03 14.56
CA ILE A 12 -4.54 -4.12 13.62
C ILE A 12 -5.57 -5.16 14.07
N GLU A 13 -5.11 -6.38 14.36
CA GLU A 13 -5.99 -7.49 14.76
C GLU A 13 -6.71 -7.20 16.10
N PRO A 14 -6.02 -6.78 17.19
CA PRO A 14 -6.68 -6.36 18.42
C PRO A 14 -7.70 -5.23 18.21
N ALA A 15 -7.36 -4.21 17.42
CA ALA A 15 -8.26 -3.09 17.15
C ALA A 15 -9.48 -3.52 16.30
N PHE A 16 -9.29 -4.44 15.35
CA PHE A 16 -10.36 -5.01 14.56
C PHE A 16 -11.37 -5.76 15.44
N GLN A 17 -10.91 -6.61 16.36
CA GLN A 17 -11.77 -7.37 17.27
C GLN A 17 -12.62 -6.46 18.18
N LEU A 18 -12.04 -5.38 18.70
CA LEU A 18 -12.77 -4.38 19.49
C LEU A 18 -13.87 -3.68 18.69
N LEU A 19 -13.63 -3.42 17.40
CA LEU A 19 -14.62 -2.81 16.51
C LEU A 19 -15.69 -3.82 16.07
N ALA A 20 -15.29 -5.07 15.83
CA ALA A 20 -16.21 -6.17 15.49
C ALA A 20 -17.21 -6.42 16.63
N ALA A 21 -16.76 -6.40 17.89
CA ALA A 21 -17.62 -6.55 19.06
C ALA A 21 -18.66 -5.43 19.22
N ARG A 22 -18.47 -4.28 18.56
CA ARG A 22 -19.39 -3.13 18.59
C ARG A 22 -20.37 -3.11 17.41
N ALA A 23 -20.30 -4.09 16.51
CA ALA A 23 -21.26 -4.23 15.41
C ALA A 23 -22.67 -4.46 15.96
N ASN A 24 -23.56 -3.50 15.75
CA ASN A 24 -24.91 -3.48 16.33
C ASN A 24 -26.03 -3.58 15.29
N SER A 25 -25.69 -3.73 14.01
CA SER A 25 -26.65 -3.90 12.93
C SER A 25 -26.19 -5.00 11.97
N GLU A 26 -27.13 -5.67 11.32
CA GLU A 26 -26.83 -6.75 10.40
C GLU A 26 -25.93 -6.31 9.23
N GLN A 27 -26.11 -5.07 8.76
CA GLN A 27 -25.30 -4.48 7.70
C GLN A 27 -23.84 -4.30 8.15
N ILE A 28 -23.63 -3.81 9.38
CA ILE A 28 -22.28 -3.65 9.94
C ILE A 28 -21.66 -5.03 10.19
N THR A 29 -22.40 -6.01 10.68
CA THR A 29 -21.89 -7.37 10.89
C THR A 29 -21.47 -8.04 9.58
N ARG A 30 -22.24 -7.86 8.49
CA ARG A 30 -21.86 -8.32 7.14
C ARG A 30 -20.57 -7.66 6.67
N PHE A 31 -20.43 -6.35 6.89
CA PHE A 31 -19.22 -5.62 6.54
C PHE A 31 -17.99 -6.07 7.35
N VAL A 32 -18.14 -6.28 8.65
CA VAL A 32 -17.08 -6.80 9.52
C VAL A 32 -16.59 -8.17 9.03
N ARG A 33 -17.51 -9.08 8.72
CA ARG A 33 -17.15 -10.40 8.18
C ARG A 33 -16.43 -10.31 6.83
N TYR A 34 -16.88 -9.45 5.93
CA TYR A 34 -16.18 -9.21 4.68
C TYR A 34 -14.75 -8.71 4.92
N MET A 35 -14.56 -7.77 5.85
CA MET A 35 -13.25 -7.26 6.21
C MET A 35 -12.33 -8.35 6.75
N ASP A 36 -12.88 -9.24 7.59
CA ASP A 36 -12.15 -10.38 8.15
C ASP A 36 -11.66 -11.34 7.05
N GLU A 37 -12.57 -11.79 6.19
CA GLU A 37 -12.29 -12.78 5.14
C GLU A 37 -11.35 -12.26 4.05
N GLN A 38 -11.45 -10.97 3.70
CA GLN A 38 -10.72 -10.40 2.57
C GLN A 38 -9.39 -9.74 2.95
N TRP A 39 -9.22 -9.31 4.20
CA TRP A 39 -8.08 -8.49 4.58
C TRP A 39 -7.31 -8.98 5.79
N LEU A 40 -7.93 -9.75 6.70
CA LEU A 40 -7.24 -10.26 7.90
C LEU A 40 -6.85 -11.74 7.73
N ASN A 41 -7.74 -12.55 7.17
CA ASN A 41 -7.56 -13.98 6.98
C ASN A 41 -7.40 -14.38 5.49
N HIS A 42 -6.91 -13.46 4.66
CA HIS A 42 -6.78 -13.71 3.22
C HIS A 42 -5.56 -14.60 2.91
N PRO A 43 -5.69 -15.64 2.08
CA PRO A 43 -4.61 -16.61 1.82
C PRO A 43 -3.41 -16.05 1.05
N ILE A 44 -3.56 -14.86 0.46
CA ILE A 44 -2.53 -14.19 -0.37
C ILE A 44 -1.94 -12.96 0.33
N PHE A 45 -2.69 -12.31 1.21
CA PHE A 45 -2.30 -11.03 1.80
C PHE A 45 -2.25 -11.15 3.31
N ASP A 46 -1.05 -11.00 3.87
CA ASP A 46 -0.87 -10.96 5.32
C ASP A 46 -1.40 -9.65 5.90
N ILE A 47 -1.78 -9.66 7.19
CA ILE A 47 -2.24 -8.48 7.94
C ILE A 47 -1.23 -7.31 7.85
N ALA A 48 0.06 -7.61 7.78
CA ALA A 48 1.10 -6.61 7.59
C ALA A 48 0.94 -5.82 6.26
N SER A 49 0.37 -6.43 5.22
CA SER A 49 0.08 -5.80 3.93
C SER A 49 -1.04 -4.76 4.02
N LEU A 50 -1.88 -4.83 5.05
CA LEU A 50 -2.91 -3.83 5.31
C LEU A 50 -2.33 -2.59 6.01
N SER A 51 -1.22 -2.73 6.73
CA SER A 51 -0.58 -1.65 7.48
C SER A 51 0.19 -0.70 6.55
N VAL A 52 -0.23 0.57 6.55
CA VAL A 52 0.53 1.71 6.02
C VAL A 52 1.18 2.54 7.13
N TYR A 53 1.17 2.05 8.37
CA TYR A 53 1.81 2.72 9.51
C TYR A 53 3.31 2.91 9.29
N GLY A 54 3.80 4.13 9.48
CA GLY A 54 5.20 4.48 9.27
C GLY A 54 5.62 4.55 7.79
N ILE A 55 4.73 4.22 6.86
CA ILE A 55 4.95 4.47 5.44
C ILE A 55 4.64 5.95 5.21
N SER A 56 5.65 6.71 4.77
CA SER A 56 5.41 8.07 4.29
C SER A 56 4.33 7.99 3.22
N VAL A 57 3.21 8.67 3.45
CA VAL A 57 2.03 8.70 2.59
C VAL A 57 2.44 9.26 1.22
N ARG A 58 2.97 8.40 0.33
CA ARG A 58 3.37 8.68 -1.06
C ARG A 58 2.18 8.51 -2.03
N THR A 59 0.95 8.64 -1.53
CA THR A 59 -0.22 7.95 -2.11
C THR A 59 -1.05 8.77 -3.08
N ASN A 60 -0.61 9.94 -3.54
CA ASN A 60 -1.21 10.52 -4.74
C ASN A 60 -0.23 11.33 -5.58
N SER A 61 0.56 12.20 -4.95
CA SER A 61 1.46 13.10 -5.69
C SER A 61 2.57 12.34 -6.44
N ASP A 62 3.08 11.25 -5.89
CA ASP A 62 4.14 10.48 -6.53
C ASP A 62 3.58 9.57 -7.63
N THR A 63 2.40 8.99 -7.45
CA THR A 63 1.69 8.23 -8.49
C THR A 63 1.22 9.12 -9.63
N GLU A 64 0.70 10.31 -9.33
CA GLU A 64 0.37 11.34 -10.32
C GLU A 64 1.64 11.84 -11.01
N GLY A 65 2.72 12.07 -10.27
CA GLY A 65 4.03 12.45 -10.79
C GLY A 65 4.63 11.37 -11.69
N TRP A 66 4.46 10.11 -11.34
CA TRP A 66 4.89 8.96 -12.12
C TRP A 66 4.08 8.81 -13.41
N HIS A 67 2.76 8.94 -13.33
CA HIS A 67 1.89 8.99 -14.51
C HIS A 67 2.22 10.17 -15.42
N GLN A 68 2.49 11.35 -14.85
CA GLN A 68 2.88 12.54 -15.62
C GLN A 68 4.26 12.36 -16.28
N SER A 69 5.23 11.75 -15.58
CA SER A 69 6.55 11.40 -16.10
C SER A 69 6.43 10.41 -17.26
N LEU A 70 5.61 9.37 -17.11
CA LEU A 70 5.36 8.37 -18.15
C LEU A 70 4.65 8.97 -19.37
N ASN A 71 3.61 9.78 -19.16
CA ASN A 71 2.90 10.46 -20.26
C ASN A 71 3.81 11.45 -21.00
N ARG A 72 4.70 12.16 -20.29
CA ARG A 72 5.72 13.03 -20.90
C ARG A 72 6.73 12.23 -21.72
N LYS A 73 7.21 11.09 -21.21
CA LYS A 73 8.12 10.17 -21.94
C LYS A 73 7.43 9.52 -23.15
N ALA A 74 6.12 9.33 -23.10
CA ALA A 74 5.31 8.81 -24.20
C ALA A 74 4.99 9.85 -25.30
N GLY A 75 5.28 11.13 -25.08
CA GLY A 75 4.90 12.21 -25.99
C GLY A 75 3.38 12.39 -26.11
N GLY A 76 2.59 11.98 -25.10
CA GLY A 76 1.14 12.11 -25.08
C GLY A 76 0.36 11.10 -25.95
N GLN A 77 1.00 10.05 -26.46
CA GLN A 77 0.32 8.95 -27.16
C GLN A 77 0.13 7.75 -26.24
N ASP A 78 -0.93 6.96 -26.46
CA ASP A 78 -1.19 5.71 -25.73
C ASP A 78 0.05 4.81 -25.77
N LEU A 79 0.62 4.53 -24.59
CA LEU A 79 1.77 3.64 -24.45
C LEU A 79 1.32 2.20 -24.72
N THR A 80 1.48 1.75 -25.97
CA THR A 80 1.34 0.34 -26.31
C THR A 80 2.30 -0.49 -25.46
N PHE A 81 1.91 -1.71 -25.07
CA PHE A 81 2.64 -2.61 -24.16
C PHE A 81 4.16 -2.65 -24.36
N TYR A 82 4.63 -2.64 -25.62
CA TYR A 82 6.05 -2.67 -25.98
C TYR A 82 6.86 -1.43 -25.57
N ARG A 83 6.20 -0.28 -25.37
CA ARG A 83 6.83 0.96 -24.86
C ARG A 83 6.67 1.11 -23.35
N LEU A 84 5.64 0.50 -22.77
CA LEU A 84 5.38 0.52 -21.34
C LEU A 84 6.44 -0.29 -20.57
N VAL A 85 6.74 -1.52 -21.00
CA VAL A 85 7.62 -2.45 -20.26
C VAL A 85 9.05 -1.91 -20.04
N PRO A 86 9.73 -1.30 -21.04
CA PRO A 86 11.04 -0.68 -20.81
C PRO A 86 10.98 0.56 -19.91
N ALA A 87 9.92 1.36 -20.02
CA ALA A 87 9.74 2.56 -19.21
C ALA A 87 9.49 2.22 -17.73
N LEU A 88 8.68 1.19 -17.46
CA LEU A 88 8.47 0.62 -16.13
C LEU A 88 9.78 0.11 -15.51
N ARG A 89 10.62 -0.55 -16.32
CA ARG A 89 11.91 -1.08 -15.87
C ARG A 89 12.87 0.04 -15.45
N GLY A 90 13.03 1.07 -16.27
CA GLY A 90 13.90 2.20 -15.93
C GLY A 90 13.41 3.01 -14.73
N GLU A 91 12.10 3.11 -14.52
CA GLU A 91 11.53 3.72 -13.30
C GLU A 91 11.77 2.85 -12.05
N ALA A 92 11.58 1.53 -12.15
CA ALA A 92 11.84 0.62 -11.03
C ALA A 92 13.30 0.64 -10.57
N GLU A 93 14.24 0.75 -11.51
CA GLU A 93 15.67 0.91 -11.20
C GLU A 93 15.93 2.22 -10.43
N ASN A 94 15.32 3.35 -10.83
CA ASN A 94 15.49 4.64 -10.15
C ASN A 94 14.90 4.67 -8.73
N VAL A 95 13.71 4.08 -8.53
CA VAL A 95 13.09 3.96 -7.20
C VAL A 95 13.97 3.13 -6.25
N GLN A 96 14.63 2.09 -6.78
CA GLN A 96 15.56 1.28 -6.00
C GLN A 96 16.80 2.06 -5.55
N TYR A 97 17.31 3.01 -6.35
CA TYR A 97 18.39 3.90 -5.95
C TYR A 97 17.97 4.89 -4.86
N GLU A 98 16.78 5.47 -4.96
CA GLU A 98 16.29 6.48 -4.01
C GLU A 98 15.98 5.87 -2.62
N LEU A 99 15.43 4.65 -2.59
CA LEU A 99 15.29 3.87 -1.35
C LEU A 99 16.65 3.58 -0.70
N ARG A 100 17.69 3.33 -1.49
CA ARG A 100 19.03 2.99 -0.99
C ARG A 100 19.79 4.21 -0.42
N VAL A 101 19.49 5.41 -0.90
CA VAL A 101 20.07 6.67 -0.41
C VAL A 101 19.33 7.17 0.84
N THR A 102 18.05 6.84 0.98
CA THR A 102 17.21 7.30 2.11
C THR A 102 17.35 6.41 3.36
N VAL A 103 17.87 5.19 3.25
CA VAL A 103 18.26 4.38 4.43
C VAL A 103 19.65 4.83 4.90
N PRO A 104 19.78 5.49 6.07
CA PRO A 104 21.09 5.90 6.57
C PRO A 104 21.93 4.65 6.87
N GLN A 105 23.21 4.69 6.48
CA GLN A 105 24.24 3.67 6.73
C GLN A 105 24.60 3.52 8.24
N GLY A 106 23.61 3.45 9.13
CA GLY A 106 23.86 3.55 10.58
C GLY A 106 22.84 2.89 11.51
N TRP A 107 21.88 2.11 11.02
CA TRP A 107 20.97 1.37 11.91
C TRP A 107 21.39 -0.11 12.01
N SER A 108 22.39 -0.37 12.84
CA SER A 108 22.60 -1.70 13.44
C SER A 108 21.53 -1.91 14.52
N ILE A 109 20.64 -2.86 14.27
CA ILE A 109 19.67 -3.33 15.27
C ILE A 109 20.40 -4.35 16.16
N HIS A 110 20.66 -3.97 17.41
CA HIS A 110 20.85 -4.89 18.54
C HIS A 110 19.49 -5.37 19.04
#